data_AF-A0A2V7YPI0-F1
#
_entry.id   AF-A0A2V7YPI0-F1
#
_cell.length_a   1.000
_cell.length_b   1.000
_cell.length_c   1.000
_cell.angle_alpha   90.00
_cell.angle_beta   90.00
_cell.angle_gamma   90.00
#
_symmetry.space_group_name_H-M   'P 1'
#
loop_
_entity.id
_entity.type
_entity.pdbx_description
1 polymer ?
#
loop_
_entity_poly.entity_id
_entity_poly.type
_entity_poly.pdbx_seq_one_letter_code
_entity_poly.pdbx_strand_id
1 'polypeptide(L)'
;MISAFAALIAASAFAQTTASLTGQVTTDGKPLPGVTVTISSPNLQGSRTAVTGDNGGYQFSGLPPGDYKVTFELSGMGAVTRRARLELSQTARADADLKVAGVAEAITVTAAAPTVLETPQVASTFTSKQMEALPVARTPFAAALLSPGVSANTFSTNQFVISGSPGYDNLVMVNGVVVTENVRSQAQNLFIEDAVQETTTLTGAISAEYGRFTGGVVNSITKSGGNVFSGSIRDSLTNPAWTKLTPLSTQTKPVDHTDNV
;
A
#
# COMPACT_ATOMS: atom_id res chain seq x y z
N MET A 1 41.76 14.51 10.02
CA MET A 1 41.36 13.08 10.06
C MET A 1 40.47 12.84 8.86
N ILE A 2 40.83 11.87 8.02
CA ILE A 2 40.18 11.57 6.74
C ILE A 2 38.91 10.76 7.06
N SER A 3 37.72 11.33 6.84
CA SER A 3 36.45 10.60 6.96
C SER A 3 36.30 9.68 5.77
N ALA A 4 36.45 8.38 6.02
CA ALA A 4 36.13 7.32 5.07
C ALA A 4 34.60 7.20 4.93
N PHE A 5 34.11 7.41 3.72
CA PHE A 5 32.72 7.18 3.33
C PHE A 5 32.50 5.67 3.20
N ALA A 6 31.91 5.04 4.23
CA ALA A 6 31.57 3.63 4.22
C ALA A 6 30.38 3.39 3.29
N ALA A 7 30.62 2.74 2.15
CA ALA A 7 29.56 2.28 1.25
C ALA A 7 28.75 1.17 1.95
N LEU A 8 27.53 1.51 2.36
CA LEU A 8 26.58 0.56 2.94
C LEU A 8 26.03 -0.33 1.82
N ILE A 9 26.57 -1.55 1.70
CA ILE A 9 26.00 -2.58 0.82
C ILE A 9 24.71 -3.05 1.49
N ALA A 10 23.57 -2.51 1.05
CA ALA A 10 22.26 -2.97 1.49
C ALA A 10 22.06 -4.41 1.02
N ALA A 11 22.09 -5.36 1.97
CA ALA A 11 21.65 -6.73 1.70
C ALA A 11 20.18 -6.68 1.29
N SER A 12 19.87 -7.24 0.12
CA SER A 12 18.49 -7.39 -0.36
C SER A 12 17.73 -8.31 0.57
N ALA A 13 16.93 -7.74 1.47
CA ALA A 13 15.93 -8.48 2.22
C ALA A 13 14.81 -8.86 1.25
N PHE A 14 14.64 -10.15 0.99
CA PHE A 14 13.48 -10.66 0.26
C PHE A 14 12.27 -10.64 1.20
N ALA A 15 11.51 -9.54 1.15
CA ALA A 15 10.24 -9.40 1.85
C ALA A 15 9.12 -10.13 1.09
N GLN A 16 8.28 -10.86 1.83
CA GLN A 16 7.30 -11.83 1.32
C GLN A 16 5.87 -11.28 1.27
N THR A 17 5.68 -9.96 1.23
CA THR A 17 4.33 -9.38 1.02
C THR A 17 4.25 -8.65 -0.31
N THR A 18 3.53 -9.24 -1.24
CA THR A 18 3.43 -8.81 -2.62
C THR A 18 1.98 -8.90 -3.07
N ALA A 19 1.58 -8.03 -3.99
CA ALA A 19 0.29 -8.13 -4.65
C ALA A 19 0.32 -9.22 -5.74
N SER A 20 -0.87 -9.67 -6.14
CA SER A 20 -1.04 -10.61 -7.26
C SER A 20 -2.00 -10.04 -8.30
N LEU A 21 -1.73 -10.31 -9.57
CA LEU A 21 -2.59 -9.97 -10.70
C LEU A 21 -3.04 -11.27 -11.38
N THR A 22 -4.34 -11.39 -11.62
CA THR A 22 -4.92 -12.51 -12.39
C THR A 22 -5.86 -11.95 -13.44
N GLY A 23 -6.22 -12.79 -14.40
CA GLY A 23 -7.35 -12.51 -15.26
C GLY A 23 -7.58 -13.64 -16.25
N GLN A 24 -8.57 -13.41 -17.09
CA GLN A 24 -8.93 -14.27 -18.19
C GLN A 24 -8.91 -13.46 -19.48
N VAL A 25 -8.34 -14.07 -20.52
CA VAL A 25 -8.37 -13.54 -21.87
C VAL A 25 -9.37 -14.32 -22.70
N THR A 26 -10.25 -13.60 -23.38
CA THR A 26 -11.28 -14.15 -24.26
C THR A 26 -11.15 -13.61 -25.68
N THR A 27 -11.81 -14.30 -26.63
CA THR A 27 -12.16 -13.78 -27.94
C THR A 27 -13.62 -14.12 -28.20
N ASP A 28 -14.45 -13.12 -28.45
CA ASP A 28 -15.89 -13.28 -28.69
C ASP A 28 -16.57 -14.13 -27.60
N GLY A 29 -16.17 -13.92 -26.34
CA GLY A 29 -16.70 -14.64 -25.17
C GLY A 29 -16.18 -16.08 -24.97
N LYS A 30 -15.24 -16.56 -25.78
CA LYS A 30 -14.58 -17.86 -25.59
C LYS A 30 -13.17 -17.68 -25.00
N PRO A 31 -12.71 -18.57 -24.12
CA PRO A 31 -11.33 -18.54 -23.61
C PRO A 31 -10.29 -18.58 -24.73
N LEU A 32 -9.26 -17.75 -24.64
CA LEU A 32 -8.20 -17.65 -25.64
C LEU A 32 -6.83 -18.07 -25.05
N PRO A 33 -6.34 -19.28 -25.36
CA PRO A 33 -5.01 -19.73 -24.96
C PRO A 33 -3.89 -19.13 -25.82
N GLY A 34 -2.66 -19.15 -25.30
CA GLY A 34 -1.45 -18.76 -26.04
C GLY A 34 -1.19 -17.25 -26.13
N VAL A 35 -2.02 -16.42 -25.49
CA VAL A 35 -1.84 -14.96 -25.47
C VAL A 35 -0.67 -14.61 -24.58
N THR A 36 0.27 -13.82 -25.09
CA THR A 36 1.36 -13.27 -24.31
C THR A 36 0.86 -12.06 -23.53
N VAL A 37 0.91 -12.17 -22.21
CA VAL A 37 0.56 -11.09 -21.28
C VAL A 37 1.84 -10.50 -20.73
N THR A 38 2.07 -9.22 -20.99
CA THR A 38 3.25 -8.47 -20.54
C THR A 38 2.85 -7.39 -19.55
N ILE A 39 3.42 -7.42 -18.35
CA ILE A 39 3.20 -6.41 -17.32
C ILE A 39 4.44 -5.53 -17.13
N SER A 40 4.18 -4.23 -16.94
CA SER A 40 5.21 -3.23 -16.62
C SER A 40 4.68 -2.21 -15.61
N SER A 41 5.57 -1.72 -14.74
CA SER A 41 5.26 -0.69 -13.76
C SER A 41 6.52 0.14 -13.47
N PRO A 42 6.41 1.42 -13.11
CA PRO A 42 7.53 2.17 -12.55
C PRO A 42 8.13 1.51 -11.30
N ASN A 43 7.31 0.77 -10.53
CA ASN A 43 7.72 0.10 -9.29
C ASN A 43 8.28 -1.32 -9.53
N LEU A 44 8.13 -1.85 -10.76
CA LEU A 44 8.64 -3.17 -11.14
C LEU A 44 9.93 -3.00 -11.95
N GLN A 45 11.00 -3.66 -11.52
CA GLN A 45 12.23 -3.71 -12.30
C GLN A 45 12.02 -4.59 -13.53
N GLY A 46 12.22 -4.01 -14.72
CA GLY A 46 11.92 -4.64 -16.00
C GLY A 46 10.43 -4.93 -16.24
N SER A 47 10.16 -5.85 -17.16
CA SER A 47 8.83 -6.37 -17.48
C SER A 47 8.73 -7.86 -17.15
N ARG A 48 7.55 -8.32 -16.74
CA ARG A 48 7.27 -9.74 -16.57
C ARG A 48 6.27 -10.21 -17.61
N THR A 49 6.45 -11.43 -18.10
CA THR A 49 5.60 -12.03 -19.12
C THR A 49 5.04 -13.35 -18.66
N ALA A 50 3.79 -13.63 -19.01
CA ALA A 50 3.14 -14.92 -18.84
C ALA A 50 2.35 -15.25 -20.11
N VAL A 51 2.07 -16.52 -20.35
CA VAL A 51 1.25 -16.98 -21.48
C VAL A 51 -0.05 -17.55 -20.93
N THR A 52 -1.18 -17.25 -21.56
CA THR A 52 -2.47 -17.79 -21.13
C THR A 52 -2.57 -19.30 -21.37
N GLY A 53 -3.11 -20.02 -20.39
CA GLY A 53 -3.38 -21.46 -20.49
C GLY A 53 -4.65 -21.78 -21.30
N ASP A 54 -5.02 -23.07 -21.36
CA ASP A 54 -6.17 -23.59 -22.13
C ASP A 54 -7.51 -22.94 -21.78
N ASN A 55 -7.66 -22.50 -20.53
CA ASN A 55 -8.84 -21.78 -20.04
C ASN A 55 -8.75 -20.26 -20.25
N GLY A 56 -7.77 -19.76 -21.00
CA GLY A 56 -7.51 -18.34 -21.21
C GLY A 56 -6.98 -17.60 -19.98
N GLY A 57 -6.73 -18.30 -18.87
CA GLY A 57 -6.31 -17.72 -17.61
C GLY A 57 -4.82 -17.38 -17.57
N TYR A 58 -4.46 -16.35 -16.81
CA TYR A 58 -3.08 -16.02 -16.47
C TYR A 58 -2.96 -15.53 -15.02
N GLN A 59 -1.75 -15.61 -14.46
CA GLN A 59 -1.47 -15.11 -13.11
C GLN A 59 -0.03 -14.59 -12.99
N PHE A 60 0.11 -13.48 -12.26
CA PHE A 60 1.37 -12.96 -11.75
C PHE A 60 1.28 -12.84 -10.24
N SER A 61 2.20 -13.47 -9.52
CA SER A 61 2.39 -13.29 -8.08
C SER A 61 3.70 -12.57 -7.83
N GLY A 62 3.89 -11.99 -6.64
CA GLY A 62 5.17 -11.37 -6.32
C GLY A 62 5.31 -9.95 -6.87
N LEU A 63 4.22 -9.21 -7.08
CA LEU A 63 4.26 -7.86 -7.64
C LEU A 63 4.34 -6.80 -6.54
N PRO A 64 5.28 -5.83 -6.64
CA PRO A 64 5.24 -4.63 -5.81
C PRO A 64 3.90 -3.89 -5.97
N PRO A 65 3.31 -3.33 -4.91
CA PRO A 65 2.11 -2.52 -5.05
C PRO A 65 2.33 -1.28 -5.94
N GLY A 66 1.27 -0.86 -6.63
CA GLY A 66 1.30 0.31 -7.51
C GLY A 66 0.46 0.16 -8.77
N ASP A 67 0.66 1.09 -9.70
CA ASP A 67 -0.02 1.10 -11.00
C ASP A 67 0.76 0.27 -12.04
N TYR A 68 0.04 -0.59 -12.76
CA TYR A 68 0.58 -1.49 -13.76
C TYR A 68 -0.09 -1.28 -15.11
N LYS A 69 0.72 -1.38 -16.17
CA LYS A 69 0.27 -1.51 -17.55
C LYS A 69 0.34 -2.99 -17.93
N VAL A 70 -0.79 -3.56 -18.32
CA VAL A 70 -0.94 -4.96 -18.76
C VAL A 70 -1.21 -4.96 -20.25
N THR A 71 -0.35 -5.59 -21.03
CA THR A 71 -0.45 -5.65 -22.50
C THR A 71 -0.68 -7.09 -22.92
N PHE A 72 -1.68 -7.32 -23.77
CA PHE A 72 -2.11 -8.62 -24.24
C PHE A 72 -1.85 -8.71 -25.74
N GLU A 73 -1.04 -9.68 -26.16
CA GLU A 73 -0.59 -9.82 -27.55
C GLU A 73 -0.68 -11.27 -28.01
N LEU A 74 -1.29 -11.48 -29.17
CA LEU A 74 -1.31 -12.76 -29.88
C LEU A 74 -1.24 -12.49 -31.38
N SER A 75 -0.41 -13.24 -32.10
CA SER A 75 -0.27 -13.09 -33.56
C SER A 75 -1.62 -13.26 -34.26
N GLY A 76 -1.97 -12.32 -35.15
CA GLY A 76 -3.26 -12.29 -35.84
C GLY A 76 -4.42 -11.67 -35.05
N MET A 77 -4.19 -11.29 -33.79
CA MET A 77 -5.15 -10.55 -32.96
C MET A 77 -4.69 -9.10 -32.76
N GLY A 78 -5.63 -8.19 -32.54
CA GLY A 78 -5.35 -6.82 -32.13
C GLY A 78 -4.83 -6.79 -30.70
N ALA A 79 -3.70 -6.09 -30.47
CA ALA A 79 -3.13 -5.94 -29.14
C ALA A 79 -4.03 -5.09 -28.24
N VAL A 80 -4.25 -5.53 -27.00
CA VAL A 80 -5.06 -4.81 -26.01
C VAL A 80 -4.18 -4.38 -24.85
N THR A 81 -4.36 -3.15 -24.36
CA THR A 81 -3.67 -2.66 -23.16
C THR A 81 -4.68 -2.26 -22.09
N ARG A 82 -4.45 -2.73 -20.86
CA ARG A 82 -5.21 -2.36 -19.66
C ARG A 82 -4.30 -1.71 -18.61
N ARG A 83 -4.92 -0.93 -17.73
CA ARG A 83 -4.29 -0.45 -16.50
C ARG A 83 -4.88 -1.21 -15.32
N ALA A 84 -4.04 -1.63 -14.39
CA ALA A 84 -4.47 -2.25 -13.15
C ALA A 84 -3.74 -1.61 -11.97
N ARG A 85 -4.48 -1.32 -10.90
CA ARG A 85 -3.88 -0.87 -9.64
C ARG A 85 -3.82 -2.05 -8.68
N LEU A 86 -2.63 -2.34 -8.19
CA LEU A 86 -2.35 -3.42 -7.26
C LEU A 86 -2.13 -2.84 -5.88
N GLU A 87 -2.98 -3.25 -4.93
CA GLU A 87 -2.83 -2.93 -3.51
C GLU A 87 -2.17 -4.09 -2.77
N LEU A 88 -1.57 -3.77 -1.63
CA LEU A 88 -0.88 -4.71 -0.76
C LEU A 88 -1.74 -5.91 -0.33
N SER A 89 -1.21 -7.12 -0.47
CA SER A 89 -1.85 -8.40 -0.11
C SER A 89 -3.20 -8.63 -0.77
N GLN A 90 -3.48 -7.90 -1.85
CA GLN A 90 -4.68 -8.07 -2.63
C GLN A 90 -4.38 -8.74 -3.96
N THR A 91 -5.42 -9.37 -4.48
CA THR A 91 -5.43 -9.94 -5.82
C THR A 91 -6.30 -9.07 -6.70
N ALA A 92 -5.66 -8.38 -7.65
CA ALA A 92 -6.30 -7.59 -8.67
C ALA A 92 -6.69 -8.46 -9.86
N ARG A 93 -7.80 -8.13 -10.52
CA ARG A 93 -8.19 -8.76 -11.79
C ARG A 93 -8.16 -7.81 -12.98
N ALA A 94 -7.57 -8.27 -14.08
CA ALA A 94 -7.58 -7.55 -15.37
C ALA A 94 -7.93 -8.51 -16.52
N ASP A 95 -9.20 -8.52 -16.91
CA ASP A 95 -9.66 -9.31 -18.06
C ASP A 95 -9.49 -8.55 -19.37
N ALA A 96 -9.31 -9.29 -20.46
CA ALA A 96 -9.20 -8.73 -21.80
C ALA A 96 -9.98 -9.57 -22.81
N ASP A 97 -10.66 -8.89 -23.73
CA ASP A 97 -11.29 -9.51 -24.90
C ASP A 97 -10.50 -9.08 -26.13
N LEU A 98 -9.81 -10.03 -26.75
CA LEU A 98 -9.03 -9.82 -27.97
C LEU A 98 -9.92 -10.06 -29.19
N LYS A 99 -9.71 -9.25 -30.21
CA LYS A 99 -10.42 -9.37 -31.49
C LYS A 99 -9.41 -9.63 -32.60
N VAL A 100 -9.82 -10.36 -33.63
CA VAL A 100 -8.99 -10.59 -34.82
C VAL A 100 -8.57 -9.24 -35.38
N ALA A 101 -7.28 -9.09 -35.66
CA ALA A 101 -6.77 -7.87 -36.27
C ALA A 101 -7.37 -7.75 -37.68
N GLY A 102 -8.28 -6.79 -37.87
CA GLY A 102 -8.62 -6.32 -39.20
C GLY A 102 -7.36 -5.76 -39.87
N VAL A 103 -7.30 -5.82 -41.21
CA VAL A 103 -6.16 -5.34 -42.01
C VAL A 103 -5.62 -4.01 -41.47
N ALA A 104 -4.41 -4.07 -40.91
CA ALA A 104 -3.51 -2.96 -40.57
C ALA A 104 -4.00 -1.83 -39.64
N GLU A 105 -4.84 -2.10 -38.62
CA GLU A 105 -5.02 -1.14 -37.53
C GLU A 105 -4.80 -1.77 -36.14
N ALA A 106 -3.78 -1.26 -35.43
CA ALA A 106 -3.57 -1.55 -34.02
C ALA A 106 -4.67 -0.85 -33.20
N ILE A 107 -5.81 -1.53 -33.00
CA ILE A 107 -6.89 -1.01 -32.15
C ILE A 107 -6.42 -1.01 -30.69
N THR A 108 -5.83 0.09 -30.25
CA THR A 108 -5.50 0.30 -28.83
C THR A 108 -6.80 0.62 -28.08
N VAL A 109 -7.52 -0.42 -27.64
CA VAL A 109 -8.73 -0.26 -26.83
C VAL A 109 -8.34 0.22 -25.43
N THR A 110 -8.21 1.54 -25.27
CA THR A 110 -7.96 2.20 -23.98
C THR A 110 -9.26 2.33 -23.19
N ALA A 111 -10.02 1.24 -23.02
CA ALA A 111 -11.13 1.27 -22.08
C ALA A 111 -10.57 1.07 -20.66
N ALA A 112 -10.61 2.12 -19.85
CA ALA A 112 -10.25 2.08 -18.45
C ALA A 112 -11.40 1.43 -17.67
N ALA A 113 -11.54 0.10 -17.75
CA ALA A 113 -12.36 -0.62 -16.79
C ALA A 113 -11.60 -0.62 -15.45
N PRO A 114 -12.21 -0.17 -14.33
CA PRO A 114 -11.58 -0.25 -13.03
C PRO A 114 -11.32 -1.71 -12.68
N THR A 115 -10.13 -2.00 -12.17
CA THR A 115 -9.77 -3.31 -11.62
C THR A 115 -10.74 -3.71 -10.52
N VAL A 116 -11.36 -4.87 -10.66
CA VAL A 116 -12.12 -5.49 -9.57
C VAL A 116 -11.11 -6.19 -8.66
N LEU A 117 -11.19 -5.90 -7.37
CA LEU A 117 -10.45 -6.62 -6.35
C LEU A 117 -11.16 -7.94 -6.07
N GLU A 118 -10.44 -9.05 -6.15
CA GLU A 118 -10.98 -10.40 -5.94
C GLU A 118 -10.98 -10.81 -4.45
N THR A 119 -10.49 -9.93 -3.57
CA THR A 119 -10.41 -10.20 -2.13
C THR A 119 -11.55 -9.50 -1.38
N PRO A 120 -12.27 -10.21 -0.48
CA PRO A 120 -13.33 -9.61 0.35
C PRO A 120 -12.80 -8.74 1.50
N GLN A 121 -11.48 -8.52 1.57
CA GLN A 121 -10.81 -7.81 2.66
C GLN A 121 -11.37 -6.40 2.85
N VAL A 122 -11.69 -6.05 4.09
CA VAL A 122 -12.01 -4.67 4.47
C VAL A 122 -10.69 -3.96 4.76
N ALA A 123 -10.20 -3.25 3.75
CA ALA A 123 -8.90 -2.60 3.74
C ALA A 123 -9.01 -1.09 3.53
N SER A 124 -8.09 -0.33 4.11
CA SER A 124 -7.87 1.08 3.82
C SER A 124 -6.39 1.29 3.53
N THR A 125 -6.08 1.70 2.30
CA THR A 125 -4.69 1.91 1.83
C THR A 125 -4.42 3.40 1.66
N PHE A 126 -3.43 3.91 2.41
CA PHE A 126 -2.97 5.30 2.31
C PHE A 126 -1.57 5.32 1.70
N THR A 127 -1.46 5.98 0.54
CA THR A 127 -0.19 6.18 -0.15
C THR A 127 0.62 7.32 0.46
N SER A 128 1.94 7.28 0.29
CA SER A 128 2.85 8.37 0.66
C SER A 128 2.39 9.73 0.13
N LYS A 129 1.95 9.78 -1.13
CA LYS A 129 1.39 11.00 -1.75
C LYS A 129 0.14 11.53 -1.03
N GLN A 130 -0.74 10.65 -0.57
CA GLN A 130 -1.91 11.07 0.21
C GLN A 130 -1.49 11.58 1.59
N MET A 131 -0.57 10.88 2.26
CA MET A 131 -0.04 11.30 3.56
C MET A 131 0.70 12.65 3.49
N GLU A 132 1.38 12.95 2.38
CA GLU A 132 2.02 14.24 2.15
C GLU A 132 1.04 15.40 1.98
N ALA A 133 -0.14 15.13 1.42
CA ALA A 133 -1.19 16.14 1.21
C ALA A 133 -1.99 16.44 2.48
N LEU A 134 -1.96 15.55 3.47
CA LEU A 134 -2.70 15.69 4.72
C LEU A 134 -1.84 16.35 5.81
N PRO A 135 -2.42 17.24 6.64
CA PRO A 135 -1.72 17.87 7.76
C PRO A 135 -1.61 16.91 8.96
N VAL A 136 -1.07 15.72 8.73
CA VAL A 136 -0.87 14.67 9.74
C VAL A 136 0.59 14.25 9.78
N ALA A 137 0.99 13.57 10.86
CA ALA A 137 2.31 12.95 10.90
C ALA A 137 2.44 11.91 9.77
N ARG A 138 3.59 11.84 9.10
CA ARG A 138 3.82 10.91 7.98
C ARG A 138 4.27 9.53 8.48
N THR A 139 3.58 9.03 9.50
CA THR A 139 3.90 7.75 10.13
C THR A 139 2.85 6.70 9.77
N PRO A 140 3.22 5.40 9.69
CA PRO A 140 2.28 4.30 9.60
C PRO A 140 1.17 4.35 10.65
N PHE A 141 1.49 4.84 11.85
CA PHE A 141 0.53 5.00 12.94
C PHE A 141 -0.54 6.04 12.60
N ALA A 142 -0.14 7.22 12.11
CA ALA A 142 -1.07 8.25 11.69
C ALA A 142 -1.89 7.83 10.46
N ALA A 143 -1.28 7.10 9.51
CA ALA A 143 -1.99 6.52 8.38
C ALA A 143 -3.08 5.53 8.84
N ALA A 144 -2.76 4.65 9.79
CA ALA A 144 -3.73 3.70 10.33
C ALA A 144 -4.91 4.38 11.05
N LEU A 145 -4.67 5.50 11.75
CA LEU A 145 -5.72 6.28 12.42
C LEU A 145 -6.70 6.97 11.46
N LEU A 146 -6.37 7.11 10.18
CA LEU A 146 -7.30 7.60 9.17
C LEU A 146 -8.28 6.51 8.70
N SER A 147 -8.01 5.25 9.01
CA SER A 147 -8.84 4.12 8.62
C SER A 147 -10.10 4.04 9.50
N PRO A 148 -11.27 3.69 8.93
CA PRO A 148 -12.49 3.49 9.69
C PRO A 148 -12.34 2.40 10.76
N GLY A 149 -12.93 2.63 11.95
CA GLY A 149 -12.89 1.67 13.06
C GLY A 149 -11.55 1.59 13.80
N VAL A 150 -10.61 2.49 13.50
CA VAL A 150 -9.33 2.60 14.20
C VAL A 150 -9.33 3.82 15.12
N SER A 151 -8.85 3.66 16.35
CA SER A 151 -8.71 4.79 17.29
C SER A 151 -7.46 4.65 18.16
N ALA A 152 -6.96 5.77 18.69
CA ALA A 152 -5.84 5.80 19.62
C ALA A 152 -6.28 5.72 21.10
N ASN A 153 -7.49 5.22 21.38
CA ASN A 153 -8.01 5.13 22.75
C ASN A 153 -7.40 3.93 23.50
N THR A 154 -6.16 4.11 23.94
CA THR A 154 -5.37 3.08 24.61
C THR A 154 -4.43 3.68 25.66
N PHE A 155 -3.98 2.85 26.59
CA PHE A 155 -3.14 3.24 27.73
C PHE A 155 -1.66 3.43 27.39
N SER A 156 -1.24 3.14 26.16
CA SER A 156 0.16 3.21 25.72
C SER A 156 0.32 3.97 24.41
N THR A 157 1.44 4.66 24.26
CA THR A 157 1.84 5.30 23.00
C THR A 157 2.06 4.25 21.90
N ASN A 158 1.78 4.62 20.64
CA ASN A 158 1.96 3.76 19.45
C ASN A 158 1.16 2.45 19.48
N GLN A 159 0.01 2.45 20.15
CA GLN A 159 -1.00 1.41 20.05
C GLN A 159 -2.30 1.99 19.47
N PHE A 160 -3.11 1.12 18.87
CA PHE A 160 -4.41 1.50 18.33
C PHE A 160 -5.43 0.41 18.65
N VAL A 161 -6.68 0.80 18.84
CA VAL A 161 -7.83 -0.10 18.93
C VAL A 161 -8.41 -0.22 17.53
N ILE A 162 -8.49 -1.44 17.00
CA ILE A 162 -9.17 -1.74 15.73
C ILE A 162 -10.42 -2.54 16.03
N SER A 163 -11.57 -2.06 15.56
CA SER A 163 -12.87 -2.75 15.68
C SER A 163 -13.22 -3.15 17.13
N GLY A 164 -12.77 -2.34 18.11
CA GLY A 164 -13.03 -2.56 19.55
C GLY A 164 -12.08 -3.53 20.27
N SER A 165 -11.09 -4.10 19.58
CA SER A 165 -10.12 -5.02 20.20
C SER A 165 -9.08 -4.29 21.06
N PRO A 166 -8.50 -4.96 22.08
CA PRO A 166 -7.44 -4.37 22.90
C PRO A 166 -6.26 -3.87 22.05
N GLY A 167 -5.66 -2.75 22.47
CA GLY A 167 -4.61 -2.09 21.69
C GLY A 167 -3.35 -2.92 21.41
N TYR A 168 -3.13 -3.97 22.20
CA TYR A 168 -2.00 -4.90 22.09
C TYR A 168 -2.29 -6.15 21.24
N ASP A 169 -3.54 -6.36 20.79
CA ASP A 169 -3.93 -7.54 19.98
C ASP A 169 -4.06 -7.19 18.49
N ASN A 170 -3.22 -6.28 18.01
CA ASN A 170 -3.10 -5.95 16.58
C ASN A 170 -1.75 -6.37 16.04
N LEU A 171 -1.73 -6.74 14.76
CA LEU A 171 -0.50 -7.09 14.06
C LEU A 171 0.02 -5.86 13.31
N VAL A 172 1.24 -5.43 13.63
CA VAL A 172 1.90 -4.33 12.91
C VAL A 172 3.13 -4.84 12.19
N MET A 173 3.19 -4.58 10.89
CA MET A 173 4.24 -5.06 10.01
C MET A 173 4.82 -3.95 9.16
N VAL A 174 6.12 -4.10 8.87
CA VAL A 174 6.81 -3.35 7.82
C VAL A 174 7.38 -4.35 6.84
N ASN A 175 6.99 -4.24 5.57
CA ASN A 175 7.34 -5.19 4.51
C ASN A 175 6.99 -6.65 4.89
N GLY A 176 5.89 -6.86 5.61
CA GLY A 176 5.47 -8.18 6.09
C GLY A 176 6.21 -8.71 7.32
N VAL A 177 7.21 -7.99 7.84
CA VAL A 177 7.92 -8.38 9.06
C VAL A 177 7.25 -7.73 10.26
N VAL A 178 6.97 -8.52 11.28
CA VAL A 178 6.36 -8.03 12.53
C VAL A 178 7.31 -7.08 13.25
N VAL A 179 6.84 -5.87 13.54
CA VAL A 179 7.62 -4.81 14.23
C VAL A 179 7.04 -4.44 15.60
N THR A 180 6.09 -5.24 16.11
CA THR A 180 5.61 -5.09 17.49
C THR A 180 6.60 -5.71 18.46
N GLU A 181 6.83 -5.04 19.58
CA GLU A 181 7.59 -5.67 20.68
C GLU A 181 6.72 -6.67 21.45
N ASN A 182 7.36 -7.63 22.12
CA ASN A 182 6.71 -8.84 22.64
C ASN A 182 6.06 -8.68 24.03
N VAL A 183 6.27 -7.58 24.74
CA VAL A 183 5.84 -7.38 26.13
C VAL A 183 4.58 -6.52 26.21
N ARG A 184 4.51 -5.42 25.46
CA ARG A 184 3.37 -4.49 25.43
C ARG A 184 2.71 -4.45 24.04
N SER A 185 3.19 -5.19 23.05
CA SER A 185 2.73 -5.16 21.65
C SER A 185 2.67 -3.74 21.05
N GLN A 186 3.62 -2.88 21.43
CA GLN A 186 3.79 -1.55 20.85
C GLN A 186 4.51 -1.65 19.51
N ALA A 187 4.03 -0.91 18.51
CA ALA A 187 4.74 -0.80 17.23
C ALA A 187 6.05 -0.01 17.44
N GLN A 188 7.18 -0.63 17.11
CA GLN A 188 8.47 0.05 17.11
C GLN A 188 8.55 1.05 15.95
N ASN A 189 9.19 2.20 16.21
CA ASN A 189 9.36 3.26 15.22
C ASN A 189 10.55 2.97 14.28
N LEU A 190 10.59 1.78 13.68
CA LEU A 190 11.68 1.28 12.85
C LEU A 190 11.48 1.62 11.37
N PHE A 191 11.12 2.87 11.07
CA PHE A 191 10.92 3.31 9.70
C PHE A 191 11.47 4.73 9.51
N ILE A 192 11.85 5.02 8.27
CA ILE A 192 12.09 6.39 7.79
C ILE A 192 10.80 6.80 7.10
N GLU A 193 10.17 7.92 7.49
CA GLU A 193 8.85 8.29 6.96
C GLU A 193 8.85 8.37 5.42
N ASP A 194 9.91 8.93 4.85
CA ASP A 194 10.06 9.08 3.39
C ASP A 194 10.30 7.75 2.68
N ALA A 195 10.75 6.72 3.40
CA ALA A 195 10.92 5.39 2.84
C ALA A 195 9.58 4.65 2.70
N VAL A 196 8.53 5.04 3.43
CA VAL A 196 7.22 4.40 3.33
C VAL A 196 6.57 4.76 1.99
N GLN A 197 6.14 3.75 1.23
CA GLN A 197 5.41 3.90 -0.02
C GLN A 197 3.90 3.98 0.23
N GLU A 198 3.38 3.06 1.03
CA GLU A 198 1.98 2.98 1.43
C GLU A 198 1.81 2.21 2.74
N THR A 199 0.74 2.52 3.45
CA THR A 199 0.29 1.81 4.64
C THR A 199 -1.13 1.31 4.41
N THR A 200 -1.34 0.01 4.56
CA THR A 200 -2.65 -0.63 4.47
C THR A 200 -3.09 -1.09 5.85
N THR A 201 -4.31 -0.74 6.23
CA THR A 201 -4.98 -1.22 7.44
C THR A 201 -6.12 -2.15 7.05
N LEU A 202 -6.05 -3.40 7.52
CA LEU A 202 -7.06 -4.43 7.38
C LEU A 202 -7.85 -4.50 8.68
N THR A 203 -9.17 -4.31 8.60
CA THR A 203 -10.07 -4.29 9.78
C THR A 203 -11.11 -5.40 9.77
N GLY A 204 -11.22 -6.16 8.67
CA GLY A 204 -12.16 -7.26 8.52
C GLY A 204 -11.87 -8.13 7.29
N ALA A 205 -12.45 -9.34 7.27
CA ALA A 205 -12.26 -10.35 6.22
C ALA A 205 -10.77 -10.61 5.88
N ILE A 206 -9.92 -10.57 6.91
CA ILE A 206 -8.46 -10.67 6.79
C ILE A 206 -8.06 -12.09 6.41
N SER A 207 -7.12 -12.23 5.47
CA SER A 207 -6.64 -13.52 4.97
C SER A 207 -5.96 -14.34 6.08
N ALA A 208 -6.04 -15.67 5.99
CA ALA A 208 -5.41 -16.61 6.92
C ALA A 208 -3.87 -16.63 6.85
N GLU A 209 -3.26 -15.91 5.90
CA GLU A 209 -1.83 -15.63 5.89
C GLU A 209 -1.38 -14.82 7.11
N TYR A 210 -2.32 -14.09 7.72
CA TYR A 210 -2.09 -13.33 8.93
C TYR A 210 -2.57 -14.09 10.15
N GLY A 211 -1.77 -14.07 11.21
CA GLY A 211 -2.11 -14.68 12.50
C GLY A 211 -1.60 -13.85 13.68
N ARG A 212 -1.90 -14.31 14.90
CA ARG A 212 -1.51 -13.65 16.16
C ARG A 212 -2.07 -12.23 16.33
N PHE A 213 -3.33 -12.02 15.93
CA PHE A 213 -4.09 -10.80 16.19
C PHE A 213 -5.56 -11.12 16.48
N THR A 214 -6.25 -10.19 17.13
CA THR A 214 -7.72 -10.23 17.35
C THR A 214 -8.40 -8.99 16.76
N GLY A 215 -7.72 -7.84 16.76
CA GLY A 215 -8.21 -6.62 16.15
C GLY A 215 -8.02 -6.60 14.64
N GLY A 216 -6.96 -5.92 14.21
CA GLY A 216 -6.64 -5.81 12.79
C GLY A 216 -5.16 -5.95 12.49
N VAL A 217 -4.86 -5.76 11.22
CA VAL A 217 -3.52 -5.87 10.67
C VAL A 217 -3.16 -4.55 10.01
N VAL A 218 -2.03 -3.97 10.40
CA VAL A 218 -1.45 -2.78 9.75
C VAL A 218 -0.15 -3.20 9.11
N ASN A 219 -0.06 -3.06 7.80
CA ASN A 219 1.17 -3.36 7.06
C ASN A 219 1.62 -2.13 6.29
N SER A 220 2.89 -1.78 6.44
CA SER A 220 3.52 -0.69 5.69
C SER A 220 4.56 -1.24 4.76
N ILE A 221 4.54 -0.81 3.49
CA ILE A 221 5.58 -1.16 2.53
C ILE A 221 6.48 0.03 2.31
N THR A 222 7.78 -0.23 2.24
CA THR A 222 8.78 0.75 1.84
C THR A 222 8.93 0.80 0.32
N LYS A 223 9.26 1.97 -0.22
CA LYS A 223 9.53 2.19 -1.64
C LYS A 223 10.59 1.19 -2.14
N SER A 224 10.26 0.45 -3.19
CA SER A 224 11.21 -0.40 -3.91
C SER A 224 11.84 0.35 -5.07
N GLY A 225 13.10 0.06 -5.38
CA GLY A 225 13.78 0.67 -6.52
C GLY A 225 13.13 0.26 -7.84
N GLY A 226 12.92 1.24 -8.73
CA GLY A 226 12.34 1.05 -10.06
C GLY A 226 13.34 1.26 -11.20
N ASN A 227 12.82 1.32 -12.42
CA ASN A 227 13.63 1.62 -13.63
C ASN A 227 14.00 3.11 -13.76
N VAL A 228 13.47 3.96 -12.88
CA VAL A 228 13.71 5.41 -12.86
C VAL A 228 14.52 5.76 -11.62
N PHE A 229 15.64 6.44 -11.81
CA PHE A 229 16.45 6.93 -10.71
C PHE A 229 15.69 8.01 -9.93
N SER A 230 15.55 7.82 -8.63
CA SER A 230 14.90 8.76 -7.72
C SER A 230 15.56 8.72 -6.33
N GLY A 231 15.45 9.82 -5.59
CA GLY A 231 15.98 9.95 -4.24
C GLY A 231 15.42 11.17 -3.55
N SER A 232 15.46 11.17 -2.22
CA SER A 232 15.01 12.28 -1.38
C SER A 232 16.03 12.57 -0.29
N ILE A 233 16.21 13.85 0.02
CA ILE A 233 16.96 14.31 1.19
C ILE A 233 15.97 15.05 2.07
N ARG A 234 15.90 14.66 3.34
CA ARG A 234 15.11 15.35 4.35
C ARG A 234 16.04 15.81 5.46
N ASP A 235 15.80 17.04 5.91
CA ASP A 235 16.34 17.56 7.15
C ASP A 235 15.18 18.01 8.04
N SER A 236 15.32 17.83 9.35
CA SER A 236 14.30 18.21 10.34
C SER A 236 14.97 18.90 11.50
N LEU A 237 14.79 20.22 11.55
CA LEU A 237 15.40 21.09 12.53
C LEU A 237 14.36 21.48 13.58
N THR A 238 14.60 21.08 14.83
CA THR A 238 13.75 21.45 15.96
C THR A 238 14.54 22.34 16.91
N ASN A 239 14.08 23.57 17.13
CA ASN A 239 14.65 24.45 18.13
C ASN A 239 13.53 24.94 19.07
N PRO A 240 13.61 24.67 20.38
CA PRO A 240 12.65 25.19 21.36
C PRO A 240 12.48 26.72 21.31
N ALA A 241 13.52 27.47 20.91
CA ALA A 241 13.45 28.92 20.77
C ALA A 241 12.63 29.39 19.55
N TRP A 242 12.36 28.50 18.58
CA TRP A 242 11.49 28.78 17.43
C TRP A 242 10.03 28.41 17.70
N THR A 243 9.73 27.74 18.81
CA THR A 243 8.37 27.39 19.23
C THR A 243 7.90 28.34 20.33
N LYS A 244 6.83 29.08 20.08
CA LYS A 244 6.15 29.84 21.13
C LYS A 244 5.00 28.99 21.66
N LEU A 245 5.00 28.69 22.95
CA LEU A 245 3.85 28.04 23.59
C LEU A 245 2.60 28.90 23.33
N THR A 246 1.53 28.28 22.84
CA THR A 246 0.23 28.94 22.77
C THR A 246 -0.09 29.44 24.18
N PRO A 247 -0.39 30.74 24.38
CA PRO A 247 -0.79 31.23 25.69
C PRO A 247 -1.94 30.36 26.16
N LEU A 248 -1.80 29.72 27.32
CA LEU A 248 -2.95 29.11 27.98
C LEU A 248 -4.03 30.20 28.03
N SER A 249 -5.23 29.91 27.52
CA SER A 249 -6.36 30.81 27.76
C SER A 249 -6.44 30.94 29.27
N THR A 250 -6.01 32.09 29.80
CA THR A 250 -6.27 32.45 31.18
C THR A 250 -7.77 32.30 31.34
N GLN A 251 -8.22 31.30 32.12
CA GLN A 251 -9.58 31.25 32.60
C GLN A 251 -9.87 32.65 33.15
N THR A 252 -10.69 33.42 32.44
CA THR A 252 -11.38 34.55 33.04
C THR A 252 -12.10 33.98 34.25
N LYS A 253 -11.77 34.55 35.41
CA LYS A 253 -12.21 34.21 36.76
C LYS A 253 -13.57 33.50 36.81
N PRO A 254 -13.76 32.47 37.65
CA PRO A 254 -15.10 31.99 37.93
C PRO A 254 -15.95 33.18 38.37
N VAL A 255 -17.09 33.37 37.73
CA VAL A 255 -18.09 34.34 38.19
C VAL A 255 -18.60 33.77 39.50
N ASP A 256 -18.08 34.31 40.60
CA ASP A 256 -18.58 34.04 41.95
C ASP A 256 -19.99 34.64 42.02
N HIS A 257 -21.00 33.81 41.80
CA HIS A 257 -22.38 34.15 42.13
C HIS A 257 -22.57 33.90 43.63
N THR A 258 -21.98 34.77 44.45
CA THR A 258 -22.40 34.95 45.85
C THR A 258 -22.57 36.43 46.17
N ASP A 259 -23.64 37.01 45.65
CA ASP A 259 -24.29 38.15 46.30
C ASP A 259 -25.67 37.71 46.77
N ASN A 260 -25.76 37.42 48.07
CA ASN A 260 -27.00 37.34 48.83
C ASN A 260 -27.55 38.75 49.05
N VAL A 261 -28.78 39.02 48.57
CA VAL A 261 -29.90 39.57 49.37
C VAL A 261 -31.21 39.02 48.79
#